data_AF-A0A0A9QDL6-F1
#
_entry.id   AF-A0A0A9QDL6-F1
#
_cell.length_a   1.000
_cell.length_b   1.000
_cell.length_c   1.000
_cell.angle_alpha   90.00
_cell.angle_beta   90.00
_cell.angle_gamma   90.00
#
_symmetry.space_group_name_H-M   'P 1'
#
loop_
_entity.id
_entity.type
_entity.pdbx_description
1 polymer ?
#
loop_
_entity_poly.entity_id
_entity_poly.type
_entity_poly.pdbx_seq_one_letter_code
_entity_poly.pdbx_strand_id
1 'polypeptide(L)'
;MPITCDGKIELSRSVVSVELRGKLSVRVVASPVGKKSDVVNEGKAVFTPQKASRSRGTCNIGFCKVEVTVAWSLLATLADMQPGSLY
;
A
#
# COMPACT_ATOMS: atom_id res chain seq x y z
N MET A 1 15.94 -2.69 2.02
CA MET A 1 15.06 -1.57 1.63
C MET A 1 15.81 -0.30 1.92
N PRO A 2 16.18 0.49 0.89
CA PRO A 2 16.81 1.78 1.13
C PRO A 2 15.78 2.74 1.73
N ILE A 3 16.23 3.51 2.71
CA ILE A 3 15.53 4.69 3.21
C ILE A 3 16.25 5.87 2.59
N THR A 4 15.51 6.74 1.90
CA THR A 4 16.10 7.94 1.30
C THR A 4 16.50 8.94 2.38
N CYS A 5 17.34 9.93 2.04
CA CYS A 5 17.70 11.03 2.95
C CYS A 5 16.47 11.80 3.48
N ASP A 6 15.37 11.77 2.73
CA ASP A 6 14.09 12.40 3.08
C ASP A 6 13.20 11.50 3.97
N GLY A 7 13.71 10.36 4.44
CA GLY A 7 12.96 9.42 5.28
C GLY A 7 11.90 8.60 4.56
N LYS A 8 11.95 8.51 3.22
CA LYS A 8 11.01 7.69 2.43
C LYS A 8 11.54 6.28 2.26
N ILE A 9 10.65 5.31 2.36
CA ILE A 9 10.94 3.91 2.04
C ILE A 9 10.64 3.68 0.57
N GLU A 10 11.64 3.33 -0.22
CA GLU A 10 11.44 2.98 -1.62
C GLU A 10 11.07 1.50 -1.75
N LEU A 11 9.91 1.25 -2.37
CA LEU A 11 9.45 -0.09 -2.68
C LEU A 11 9.94 -0.47 -4.07
N SER A 12 10.60 -1.63 -4.20
CA SER A 12 10.98 -2.17 -5.50
C SER A 12 9.77 -2.45 -6.39
N ARG A 13 8.60 -2.70 -5.79
CA ARG A 13 7.29 -2.79 -6.45
C ARG A 13 6.29 -1.92 -5.70
N SER A 14 5.73 -0.92 -6.38
CA SER A 14 4.80 0.06 -5.79
C SER A 14 3.40 0.01 -6.39
N VAL A 15 3.13 -0.95 -7.28
CA VAL A 15 1.85 -1.13 -7.97
C VAL A 15 1.26 -2.49 -7.60
N VAL A 16 -0.01 -2.48 -7.22
CA VAL A 16 -0.82 -3.66 -6.91
C VAL A 16 -2.21 -3.47 -7.52
N SER A 17 -2.88 -4.57 -7.89
CA SER A 17 -4.29 -4.54 -8.30
C SER A 17 -5.17 -5.03 -7.16
N VAL A 18 -6.32 -4.39 -6.99
CA VAL A 18 -7.28 -4.73 -5.93
C VAL A 18 -8.67 -4.64 -6.53
N GLU A 19 -9.50 -5.64 -6.28
CA GLU A 19 -10.91 -5.62 -6.66
C GLU A 19 -11.64 -4.45 -5.97
N LEU A 20 -12.57 -3.78 -6.67
CA LEU A 20 -13.29 -2.62 -6.13
C LEU A 20 -14.08 -2.91 -4.85
N ARG A 21 -14.49 -4.16 -4.63
CA ARG A 21 -15.17 -4.60 -3.40
C ARG A 21 -14.22 -5.19 -2.36
N GLY A 22 -12.94 -5.33 -2.70
CA GLY A 22 -11.89 -5.84 -1.82
C GLY A 22 -11.30 -4.76 -0.93
N LYS A 23 -10.12 -5.04 -0.36
CA LYS A 23 -9.35 -4.12 0.50
C LYS A 23 -7.85 -4.32 0.27
N LEU A 24 -7.09 -3.22 0.35
CA LEU A 24 -5.63 -3.29 0.43
C LEU A 24 -5.21 -3.22 1.90
N SER A 25 -4.52 -4.25 2.38
CA SER A 25 -3.93 -4.26 3.72
C SER A 25 -2.42 -4.11 3.60
N VAL A 26 -1.88 -2.99 4.10
CA VAL A 26 -0.44 -2.75 4.20
C VAL A 26 0.01 -3.01 5.63
N ARG A 27 0.98 -3.90 5.81
CA ARG A 27 1.63 -4.15 7.10
C ARG A 27 3.06 -3.64 7.04
N VAL A 28 3.48 -2.95 8.10
CA VAL A 28 4.87 -2.56 8.32
C VAL A 28 5.36 -3.38 9.51
N VAL A 29 6.48 -4.07 9.32
CA VAL A 29 7.07 -4.96 10.32
C VAL A 29 8.50 -4.49 10.54
N ALA A 30 8.84 -4.19 11.79
CA ALA A 30 10.18 -3.81 12.20
C ALA A 30 10.76 -4.88 13.11
N SER A 31 11.87 -5.46 12.67
CA SER A 31 12.64 -6.47 13.40
C SER A 31 14.03 -5.93 13.76
N PRO A 32 14.56 -6.27 14.95
CA PRO A 32 15.92 -5.90 15.32
C PRO A 32 16.95 -6.51 14.35
N VAL A 33 17.96 -5.72 13.96
CA VAL A 33 19.09 -6.23 13.18
C VAL A 33 20.10 -6.89 14.13
N GLY A 34 20.41 -8.16 13.91
CA GLY A 34 21.54 -8.85 14.56
C GLY A 34 21.35 -9.35 16.00
N LYS A 35 20.15 -9.28 16.59
CA LYS A 35 19.86 -9.90 17.90
C LYS A 35 18.66 -10.84 17.82
N LYS A 36 18.75 -11.99 18.52
CA LYS A 36 17.68 -12.99 18.77
C LYS A 36 16.58 -12.43 19.70
N SER A 37 16.13 -11.21 19.47
CA SER A 37 14.96 -10.66 20.15
C SER A 37 13.75 -10.98 19.29
N ASP A 38 12.81 -11.77 19.83
CA ASP A 38 11.53 -12.08 19.20
C ASP A 38 10.58 -10.88 19.12
N VAL A 39 11.00 -9.71 19.63
CA VAL A 39 10.14 -8.51 19.64
C VAL A 39 10.08 -7.93 18.24
N VAL A 40 9.05 -8.33 17.53
CA VAL A 40 8.61 -7.77 16.26
C VAL A 40 7.59 -6.69 16.55
N ASN A 41 7.89 -5.45 16.14
CA ASN A 41 6.89 -4.39 16.16
C ASN A 41 6.17 -4.38 14.81
N GLU A 42 4.84 -4.41 14.83
CA GLU A 42 4.03 -4.33 13.62
C GLU A 42 2.95 -3.26 13.70
N GLY A 43 2.61 -2.73 12.53
CA GLY A 43 1.54 -1.78 12.34
C GLY A 43 0.82 -2.08 11.03
N LYS A 44 -0.49 -1.84 10.99
CA LYS A 44 -1.34 -2.18 9.84
C LYS A 44 -2.21 -1.00 9.45
N ALA A 45 -2.26 -0.71 8.16
CA ALA A 45 -3.20 0.21 7.54
C ALA A 45 -4.06 -0.55 6.52
N VAL A 46 -5.36 -0.30 6.52
CA VAL A 46 -6.32 -0.92 5.59
C VAL A 46 -6.97 0.17 4.76
N PHE A 47 -6.99 -0.02 3.45
CA PHE A 47 -7.51 0.95 2.50
C PHE A 47 -8.63 0.34 1.65
N THR A 48 -9.67 1.13 1.43
CA THR A 48 -10.72 0.84 0.47
C THR A 48 -10.28 1.36 -0.91
N PRO A 49 -10.29 0.52 -1.97
CA PRO A 49 -9.95 0.96 -3.32
C PRO A 49 -10.88 2.08 -3.81
N GLN A 50 -10.35 2.99 -4.63
CA GLN A 50 -11.10 4.09 -5.24
C GLN A 50 -10.91 4.07 -6.76
N LYS A 51 -11.87 4.61 -7.52
CA LYS A 51 -11.79 4.62 -8.98
C LYS A 51 -10.65 5.51 -9.51
N ALA A 52 -10.47 6.69 -8.89
CA ALA A 52 -9.36 7.60 -9.16
C ALA A 52 -9.23 8.56 -7.99
N SER A 53 -8.19 8.43 -7.16
CA SER A 53 -7.95 9.27 -5.97
C SER A 53 -6.66 8.84 -5.24
N ARG A 54 -6.37 9.47 -4.11
CA ARG A 54 -5.33 9.08 -3.16
C ARG A 54 -5.94 8.78 -1.80
N SER A 55 -5.43 7.77 -1.12
CA SER A 55 -5.75 7.48 0.28
C SER A 55 -4.48 7.55 1.13
N ARG A 56 -4.62 8.03 2.37
CA ARG A 56 -3.54 8.08 3.37
C ARG A 56 -3.94 7.27 4.60
N GLY A 57 -2.97 6.59 5.18
CA GLY A 57 -3.12 5.80 6.40
C GLY A 57 -1.79 5.74 7.14
N THR A 58 -1.82 5.31 8.39
CA THR A 58 -0.61 5.28 9.23
C THR A 58 -0.47 3.91 9.88
N CYS A 59 0.75 3.37 9.85
CA CYS A 59 1.16 2.20 10.61
C CYS A 59 1.93 2.67 11.84
N ASN A 60 1.37 2.50 13.04
CA ASN A 60 2.07 2.75 14.28
C ASN A 60 2.78 1.46 14.73
N ILE A 61 4.11 1.46 14.74
CA ILE A 61 4.96 0.34 15.15
C ILE A 61 5.55 0.56 16.56
N GLY A 62 4.86 1.34 17.41
CA GLY A 62 5.25 1.65 18.78
C GLY A 62 6.26 2.79 18.87
N PHE A 63 7.46 2.60 18.31
CA PHE A 63 8.55 3.59 18.37
C PHE A 63 8.57 4.56 17.18
N CYS A 64 7.82 4.26 16.12
CA CYS A 64 7.76 5.07 14.91
C CYS A 64 6.35 5.00 14.30
N LYS A 65 5.94 6.09 13.65
CA LYS A 65 4.72 6.15 12.83
C LYS A 65 5.11 6.26 11.36
N VAL A 66 4.68 5.30 10.56
CA VAL A 66 4.93 5.28 9.11
C VAL A 66 3.65 5.67 8.39
N GLU A 67 3.69 6.79 7.66
CA GLU A 67 2.59 7.15 6.75
C GLU A 67 2.68 6.31 5.46
N VAL A 68 1.54 5.79 5.05
CA VAL A 68 1.36 5.06 3.79
C VAL A 68 0.39 5.86 2.93
N THR A 69 0.85 6.27 1.75
CA THR A 69 0.02 6.91 0.73
C THR A 69 -0.18 5.96 -0.44
N VAL A 70 -1.44 5.72 -0.82
CA VAL A 70 -1.81 4.90 -1.97
C VAL A 70 -2.49 5.77 -3.02
N ALA A 71 -2.02 5.71 -4.26
CA ALA A 71 -2.69 6.32 -5.40
C ALA A 71 -3.48 5.24 -6.15
N TRP A 72 -4.72 5.54 -6.50
CA TRP A 72 -5.65 4.61 -7.14
C TRP A 72 -5.98 5.05 -8.56
N SER A 73 -6.06 4.08 -9.45
CA SER A 73 -6.64 4.21 -10.78
C SER A 73 -7.42 2.94 -11.12
N LEU A 74 -8.51 3.09 -11.88
CA LEU A 74 -9.17 1.95 -12.49
C LEU A 74 -8.26 1.35 -13.55
N LEU A 75 -8.08 0.04 -13.46
CA LEU A 75 -7.43 -0.72 -14.50
C LEU A 75 -8.48 -0.97 -15.58
N ALA A 76 -8.36 -0.28 -16.71
CA ALA A 76 -9.22 -0.52 -17.86
C ALA A 76 -8.91 -1.90 -18.44
N THR A 77 -9.94 -2.72 -18.61
CA THR A 77 -9.84 -3.99 -19.29
C THR A 77 -10.08 -3.81 -20.79
N LEU A 78 -9.65 -4.79 -21.60
CA LEU A 78 -9.90 -4.79 -23.05
C LEU A 78 -11.40 -4.66 -23.40
N ALA A 79 -12.30 -5.13 -22.53
CA ALA A 79 -13.74 -4.98 -22.68
C ALA A 79 -14.20 -3.52 -22.49
N ASP A 80 -13.55 -2.75 -21.60
CA ASP A 80 -13.86 -1.33 -21.39
C ASP A 80 -13.39 -0.45 -22.57
N MET A 81 -12.51 -0.99 -23.42
CA MET A 81 -11.92 -0.29 -24.57
C MET A 81 -12.62 -0.61 -25.90
N GLN A 82 -13.67 -1.43 -25.91
CA GLN A 82 -14.48 -1.70 -27.10
C GLN A 82 -15.65 -0.70 -27.16
N PRO A 83 -15.64 0.29 -28.08
CA PRO A 83 -16.79 1.15 -28.30
C PRO A 83 -17.88 0.35 -29.02
N GLY A 84 -18.79 -0.31 -28.29
CA GLY A 84 -19.86 -1.05 -28.96
C GLY A 84 -20.84 -1.90 -28.15
N SER A 85 -20.93 -1.78 -26.83
CA SER A 85 -21.91 -2.60 -26.04
C SER A 85 -23.06 -1.80 -25.43
N LEU A 86 -23.40 -0.65 -26.02
CA LEU A 86 -24.71 -0.05 -25.86
C LEU A 86 -25.37 -0.10 -27.25
N TYR A 87 -26.54 -0.76 -27.30
CA TYR A 87 -27.33 -1.20 -28.46
C TYR A 87 -26.99 -2.59 -29.01
#